data_AF-A0A0F2LAA2-F1
#
_entry.id   AF-A0A0F2LAA2-F1
#
_cell.length_a   1.000
_cell.length_b   1.000
_cell.length_c   1.000
_cell.angle_alpha   90.00
_cell.angle_beta   90.00
_cell.angle_gamma   90.00
#
_symmetry.space_group_name_H-M   'P 1'
#
loop_
_entity.id
_entity.type
_entity.pdbx_description
1 polymer ?
#
loop_
_entity_poly.entity_id
_entity_poly.type
_entity_poly.pdbx_seq_one_letter_code
_entity_poly.pdbx_strand_id
1 'polypeptide(L)'
;MRVRDRLINGAFNAVTDLLFLILMLILYALLSSFLMHTTPNILALIQEYIVLILAFAIIAFLRGALAGHVLVYPVLLGEFMLVTAIFVSVPSTMIVHGVLVNVQPIIYFVWAIEAAWIVYSVINQLNEMIKDP
;
A
#
# COMPACT_ATOMS: atom_id res chain seq x y z
N MET A 1 5.66 23.37 -12.21
CA MET A 1 6.53 22.17 -12.32
C MET A 1 6.76 21.77 -13.78
N ARG A 2 8.00 21.45 -14.19
CA ARG A 2 8.29 20.92 -15.54
C ARG A 2 7.88 19.44 -15.64
N VAL A 3 7.52 18.98 -16.84
CA VAL A 3 7.09 17.58 -17.09
C VAL A 3 8.12 16.56 -16.60
N ARG A 4 9.41 16.82 -16.83
CA ARG A 4 10.50 15.96 -16.36
C ARG A 4 10.47 15.76 -14.84
N ASP A 5 10.26 16.84 -14.09
CA ASP A 5 10.30 16.79 -12.63
C ASP A 5 9.08 16.02 -12.08
N ARG A 6 7.92 16.11 -12.77
CA ARG A 6 6.75 15.27 -12.45
C ARG A 6 6.97 13.79 -12.71
N LEU A 7 7.65 13.42 -13.79
CA LEU A 7 7.98 12.02 -14.09
C LEU A 7 8.95 11.44 -13.07
N ILE A 8 9.95 12.22 -12.64
CA ILE A 8 10.88 11.83 -11.58
C ILE A 8 10.13 11.64 -10.25
N ASN A 9 9.25 12.57 -9.89
CA ASN A 9 8.41 12.46 -8.69
C ASN A 9 7.46 11.26 -8.78
N GLY A 10 6.89 10.98 -9.95
CA GLY A 10 6.09 9.78 -10.20
C GLY A 10 6.88 8.50 -9.94
N ALA A 11 8.09 8.39 -10.49
CA ALA A 11 8.93 7.22 -10.25
C ALA A 11 9.32 7.07 -8.77
N PHE A 12 9.65 8.17 -8.09
CA PHE A 12 9.99 8.15 -6.67
C PHE A 12 8.80 7.69 -5.82
N ASN A 13 7.61 8.27 -6.03
CA ASN A 13 6.38 7.87 -5.35
C ASN A 13 6.11 6.37 -5.55
N ALA A 14 6.13 5.90 -6.80
CA ALA A 14 5.88 4.50 -7.12
C ALA A 14 6.82 3.55 -6.38
N VAL A 15 8.12 3.88 -6.31
CA VAL A 15 9.10 3.07 -5.60
C VAL A 15 8.87 3.13 -4.10
N THR A 16 8.69 4.30 -3.52
CA THR A 16 8.51 4.46 -2.07
C THR A 16 7.23 3.77 -1.59
N ASP A 17 6.10 4.01 -2.25
CA ASP A 17 4.82 3.39 -1.89
C ASP A 17 4.89 1.87 -2.07
N LEU A 18 5.51 1.39 -3.16
CA LEU A 18 5.68 -0.06 -3.38
C LEU A 18 6.53 -0.71 -2.28
N LEU A 19 7.61 -0.05 -1.86
CA LEU A 19 8.46 -0.55 -0.77
C LEU A 19 7.69 -0.59 0.55
N PHE A 20 6.85 0.42 0.83
CA PHE A 20 5.98 0.43 2.00
C PHE A 20 4.97 -0.72 1.97
N LEU A 21 4.26 -0.91 0.86
CA LEU A 21 3.32 -2.02 0.68
C LEU A 21 4.01 -3.37 0.87
N ILE A 22 5.18 -3.58 0.26
CA ILE A 22 5.95 -4.83 0.42
C ILE A 22 6.37 -5.02 1.88
N LEU A 23 6.86 -3.97 2.54
CA LEU A 23 7.21 -4.03 3.97
C LEU A 23 6.01 -4.40 4.82
N MET A 24 4.83 -3.84 4.54
CA MET A 24 3.59 -4.15 5.25
C MET A 24 3.15 -5.61 5.04
N LEU A 25 3.25 -6.13 3.81
CA LEU A 25 2.98 -7.54 3.53
C LEU A 25 3.97 -8.48 4.22
N ILE A 26 5.25 -8.09 4.30
CA ILE A 26 6.27 -8.83 5.07
C ILE A 26 5.92 -8.83 6.56
N LEU A 27 5.59 -7.68 7.13
CA LEU A 27 5.19 -7.56 8.54
C LEU A 27 3.97 -8.41 8.84
N TYR A 28 2.95 -8.39 7.97
CA TYR A 28 1.80 -9.28 8.07
C TYR A 28 2.24 -10.74 8.07
N ALA A 29 3.07 -11.17 7.12
CA ALA A 29 3.53 -12.55 7.02
C ALA A 29 4.32 -12.99 8.27
N LEU A 30 5.18 -12.13 8.81
CA LEU A 30 5.96 -12.40 10.02
C LEU A 30 5.07 -12.52 11.26
N LEU A 31 4.16 -11.56 11.49
CA LEU A 31 3.26 -11.56 12.64
C LEU A 31 2.28 -12.74 12.60
N SER A 32 1.73 -13.01 11.42
CA SER A 32 0.88 -14.16 11.15
C SER A 32 1.61 -15.47 11.45
N SER A 33 2.83 -15.63 10.93
CA SER A 33 3.64 -16.83 11.15
C SER A 33 4.07 -17.02 12.60
N PHE A 34 4.36 -15.93 13.31
CA PHE A 34 4.66 -15.95 14.74
C PHE A 34 3.48 -16.50 15.56
N LEU A 35 2.25 -16.05 15.28
CA LEU A 35 1.06 -16.58 15.95
C LEU A 35 0.82 -18.05 15.64
N MET A 36 1.10 -18.46 14.40
CA MET A 36 0.86 -19.84 13.94
C MET A 36 1.99 -20.82 14.28
N HIS A 37 3.15 -20.33 14.72
CA HIS A 37 4.37 -21.13 14.88
C HIS A 37 4.78 -21.84 13.58
N THR A 38 4.60 -21.18 12.44
CA THR A 38 4.94 -21.71 11.10
C THR A 38 6.05 -20.90 10.45
N THR A 39 6.69 -21.47 9.42
CA THR A 39 7.65 -20.72 8.61
C THR A 39 6.93 -19.66 7.76
N PRO A 40 7.39 -18.40 7.76
CA PRO A 40 6.79 -17.36 6.94
C PRO A 40 6.97 -17.63 5.44
N ASN A 41 5.86 -17.62 4.70
CA ASN A 41 5.86 -17.79 3.25
C ASN A 41 5.59 -16.44 2.54
N ILE A 42 6.58 -15.57 2.60
CA ILE A 42 6.52 -14.21 2.04
C ILE A 42 6.37 -14.25 0.51
N LEU A 43 7.06 -15.17 -0.16
CA LEU A 43 7.07 -15.23 -1.63
C LEU A 43 5.69 -15.64 -2.17
N ALA A 44 5.02 -16.61 -1.54
CA ALA A 44 3.68 -17.01 -1.96
C ALA A 44 2.68 -15.86 -1.80
N LEU A 45 2.75 -15.11 -0.70
CA LEU A 45 1.90 -13.94 -0.47
C LEU A 45 2.10 -12.87 -1.57
N ILE A 46 3.36 -12.55 -1.90
CA ILE A 46 3.65 -11.57 -2.96
C ILE A 46 3.15 -12.05 -4.32
N GLN A 47 3.32 -13.34 -4.63
CA GLN A 47 2.84 -13.93 -5.88
C GLN A 47 1.31 -13.90 -5.98
N GLU A 48 0.61 -14.18 -4.89
CA GLU A 48 -0.86 -14.14 -4.81
C GLU A 48 -1.40 -12.74 -5.16
N TYR A 49 -0.72 -11.69 -4.70
CA TYR A 49 -1.16 -10.30 -4.89
C TYR A 49 -0.40 -9.55 -5.98
N ILE A 50 0.42 -10.23 -6.81
CA ILE A 50 1.34 -9.57 -7.74
C ILE A 50 0.63 -8.61 -8.71
N VAL A 51 -0.56 -8.97 -9.20
CA VAL A 51 -1.33 -8.13 -10.11
C VAL A 51 -1.81 -6.85 -9.42
N LEU A 52 -2.27 -6.95 -8.17
CA LEU A 52 -2.70 -5.79 -7.38
C LEU A 52 -1.51 -4.91 -6.99
N ILE A 53 -0.36 -5.50 -6.66
CA ILE A 53 0.89 -4.80 -6.37
C ILE A 53 1.36 -4.01 -7.60
N LEU A 54 1.32 -4.61 -8.80
CA LEU A 54 1.68 -3.94 -10.05
C LEU A 54 0.70 -2.81 -10.38
N ALA A 55 -0.61 -3.03 -10.22
CA ALA A 55 -1.61 -1.99 -10.40
C ALA A 55 -1.38 -0.81 -9.44
N PHE A 56 -1.06 -1.10 -8.19
CA PHE A 56 -0.73 -0.10 -7.18
C PHE A 56 0.49 0.74 -7.58
N ALA A 57 1.58 0.10 -8.05
CA ALA A 57 2.77 0.80 -8.53
C ALA A 57 2.47 1.76 -9.70
N ILE A 58 1.60 1.35 -10.64
CA ILE A 58 1.17 2.20 -11.76
C ILE A 58 0.37 3.41 -11.25
N ILE A 59 -0.55 3.20 -10.31
CA ILE A 59 -1.35 4.29 -9.73
C ILE A 59 -0.47 5.26 -8.93
N ALA A 60 0.44 4.75 -8.11
CA ALA A 60 1.41 5.56 -7.36
C ALA A 60 2.32 6.38 -8.30
N PHE A 61 2.70 5.81 -9.45
CA PHE A 61 3.41 6.55 -10.50
C PHE A 61 2.55 7.68 -11.08
N LEU A 62 1.31 7.37 -11.46
CA LEU A 62 0.37 8.35 -12.00
C LEU A 62 0.13 9.50 -11.02
N ARG A 63 0.14 9.23 -9.71
CA ARG A 63 0.00 10.27 -8.68
C ARG A 63 1.08 11.33 -8.79
N GLY A 64 2.35 10.92 -8.87
CA GLY A 64 3.44 11.89 -9.03
C GLY A 64 3.50 12.52 -10.42
N ALA A 65 3.17 11.75 -11.47
CA ALA A 65 3.13 12.26 -12.84
C ALA A 65 2.04 13.35 -13.04
N LEU A 66 0.92 13.22 -12.33
CA LEU A 66 -0.20 14.15 -12.33
C LEU A 66 -0.14 15.18 -11.19
N ALA A 67 0.98 15.31 -10.50
CA ALA A 67 1.14 16.29 -9.42
C ALA A 67 0.82 17.71 -9.90
N GLY A 68 -0.12 18.36 -9.21
CA GLY A 68 -0.65 19.68 -9.56
C GLY A 68 -1.84 19.67 -10.54
N HIS A 69 -2.33 18.49 -10.94
CA HIS A 69 -3.50 18.35 -11.81
C HIS A 69 -4.72 17.83 -11.04
N VAL A 70 -5.93 18.28 -11.38
CA VAL A 70 -7.20 17.82 -10.74
C VAL A 70 -7.39 16.30 -10.83
N LEU A 71 -6.81 15.66 -11.85
CA LEU A 71 -6.87 14.20 -12.01
C LEU A 71 -6.04 13.43 -10.99
N VAL A 72 -5.26 14.09 -10.12
CA VAL A 72 -4.55 13.42 -9.03
C VAL A 72 -5.53 12.88 -7.97
N TYR A 73 -6.69 13.51 -7.77
CA TYR A 73 -7.64 13.08 -6.73
C TYR A 73 -8.26 11.70 -6.98
N PRO A 74 -8.77 11.38 -8.20
CA PRO A 74 -9.19 10.02 -8.51
C PRO A 74 -8.09 8.97 -8.37
N VAL A 75 -6.84 9.34 -8.69
CA VAL A 75 -5.68 8.44 -8.57
C VAL A 75 -5.38 8.12 -7.11
N LEU A 76 -5.44 9.13 -6.23
CA LEU A 76 -5.32 8.95 -4.78
C LEU A 76 -6.40 8.04 -4.20
N LEU A 77 -7.65 8.21 -4.63
CA LEU A 77 -8.75 7.33 -4.24
C LEU A 77 -8.51 5.89 -4.74
N GLY A 78 -8.07 5.72 -5.98
CA GLY A 78 -7.73 4.41 -6.54
C GLY A 78 -6.62 3.72 -5.77
N GLU A 79 -5.60 4.46 -5.34
CA GLU A 79 -4.49 3.96 -4.54
C GLU A 79 -4.98 3.43 -3.18
N PHE A 80 -5.78 4.23 -2.49
CA PHE A 80 -6.37 3.85 -1.20
C PHE A 80 -7.32 2.64 -1.32
N MET A 81 -8.13 2.59 -2.38
CA MET A 81 -9.01 1.47 -2.66
C MET A 81 -8.23 0.18 -2.95
N LEU A 82 -7.13 0.26 -3.71
CA LEU A 82 -6.28 -0.91 -3.99
C LEU A 82 -5.63 -1.45 -2.72
N VAL A 83 -5.05 -0.58 -1.89
CA VAL A 83 -4.48 -1.00 -0.60
C VAL A 83 -5.53 -1.69 0.25
N THR A 84 -6.71 -1.08 0.37
CA THR A 84 -7.82 -1.68 1.13
C THR A 84 -8.24 -3.02 0.55
N ALA A 85 -8.32 -3.15 -0.78
CA ALA A 85 -8.67 -4.40 -1.44
C ALA A 85 -7.65 -5.51 -1.16
N ILE A 86 -6.35 -5.20 -1.20
CA ILE A 86 -5.28 -6.15 -0.87
C ILE A 86 -5.45 -6.66 0.56
N PHE A 87 -5.57 -5.77 1.55
CA PHE A 87 -5.67 -6.18 2.94
C PHE A 87 -7.00 -6.88 3.29
N VAL A 88 -8.11 -6.52 2.66
CA VAL A 88 -9.40 -7.20 2.85
C VAL A 88 -9.43 -8.58 2.20
N SER A 89 -8.67 -8.80 1.11
CA SER A 89 -8.57 -10.13 0.49
C SER A 89 -7.78 -11.14 1.32
N VAL A 90 -6.98 -10.67 2.28
CA VAL A 90 -6.24 -11.54 3.19
C VAL A 90 -7.22 -12.25 4.13
N PRO A 91 -7.15 -13.59 4.29
CA PRO A 91 -8.01 -14.33 5.21
C PRO A 91 -7.94 -13.78 6.64
N SER A 92 -9.11 -13.42 7.18
CA SER A 92 -9.25 -12.82 8.52
C SER A 92 -9.15 -13.82 9.67
N THR A 93 -9.24 -15.10 9.36
CA THR A 93 -9.18 -16.22 10.30
C THR A 93 -8.26 -17.29 9.79
N MET A 94 -7.50 -17.91 10.68
CA MET A 94 -6.61 -19.03 10.35
C MET A 94 -6.79 -20.16 11.36
N ILE A 95 -6.55 -21.40 10.93
CA ILE A 95 -6.63 -22.59 11.81
C ILE A 95 -5.22 -22.95 12.27
N VAL A 96 -5.00 -22.91 13.58
CA VAL A 96 -3.72 -23.21 14.23
C VAL A 96 -3.94 -24.37 15.19
N HIS A 97 -3.34 -25.52 14.91
CA HIS A 97 -3.47 -26.73 15.75
C HIS A 97 -4.95 -27.10 16.07
N GLY A 98 -5.86 -26.86 15.12
CA GLY A 98 -7.30 -27.12 15.30
C GLY A 98 -8.10 -26.01 15.98
N VAL A 99 -7.45 -24.90 16.37
CA VAL A 99 -8.10 -23.72 16.95
C VAL A 99 -8.22 -22.62 15.90
N LEU A 100 -9.41 -22.04 15.76
CA LEU A 100 -9.62 -20.87 14.90
C LEU A 100 -9.08 -19.62 15.60
N VAL A 101 -8.06 -18.99 15.01
CA VAL A 101 -7.46 -17.74 15.50
C VAL A 101 -7.92 -16.60 14.59
N ASN A 102 -8.44 -15.54 15.20
CA ASN A 102 -8.80 -14.31 14.51
C ASN A 102 -7.56 -13.42 14.31
N VAL A 103 -7.14 -13.22 13.06
CA VAL A 103 -6.00 -12.39 12.69
C VAL A 103 -6.39 -11.05 12.06
N GLN A 104 -7.69 -10.75 12.02
CA GLN A 104 -8.23 -9.45 11.62
C GLN A 104 -7.54 -8.25 12.31
N PRO A 105 -7.19 -8.30 13.62
CA PRO A 105 -6.50 -7.18 14.26
C PRO A 105 -5.13 -6.86 13.63
N ILE A 106 -4.38 -7.87 13.18
CA ILE A 106 -3.09 -7.67 12.50
C ILE A 106 -3.31 -7.01 11.14
N ILE A 107 -4.30 -7.50 10.38
CA ILE A 107 -4.66 -6.93 9.08
C ILE A 107 -5.01 -5.45 9.23
N TYR A 108 -5.84 -5.09 10.20
CA TYR A 108 -6.20 -3.70 10.46
C TYR A 108 -5.02 -2.85 10.94
N PHE A 109 -4.13 -3.40 11.76
CA PHE A 109 -2.94 -2.69 12.21
C PHE A 109 -2.02 -2.32 11.03
N VAL A 110 -1.70 -3.30 10.19
CA VAL A 110 -0.83 -3.10 9.03
C VAL A 110 -1.48 -2.20 7.99
N TRP A 111 -2.77 -2.41 7.71
CA TRP A 111 -3.55 -1.53 6.83
C TRP A 111 -3.61 -0.09 7.35
N ALA A 112 -3.78 0.12 8.65
CA ALA A 112 -3.87 1.47 9.23
C ALA A 112 -2.55 2.25 9.08
N ILE A 113 -1.41 1.57 9.17
CA ILE A 113 -0.09 2.18 8.93
C ILE A 113 0.04 2.60 7.46
N GLU A 114 -0.30 1.72 6.52
CA GLU A 114 -0.25 2.01 5.09
C GLU A 114 -1.22 3.14 4.71
N ALA A 115 -2.44 3.10 5.25
CA ALA A 115 -3.45 4.13 5.09
C ALA A 115 -2.96 5.49 5.62
N ALA A 116 -2.31 5.51 6.79
CA ALA A 116 -1.74 6.73 7.34
C ALA A 116 -0.64 7.31 6.45
N TRP A 117 0.20 6.46 5.85
CA TRP A 117 1.21 6.88 4.87
C TRP A 117 0.57 7.54 3.64
N ILE A 118 -0.46 6.93 3.05
CA ILE A 118 -1.17 7.50 1.91
C ILE A 118 -1.77 8.86 2.27
N VAL A 119 -2.44 8.97 3.43
CA VAL A 119 -3.01 10.24 3.91
C VAL A 119 -1.92 11.30 4.10
N TYR A 120 -0.78 10.93 4.69
CA TYR A 120 0.36 11.84 4.82
C TYR A 120 0.87 12.32 3.46
N SER A 121 1.01 11.42 2.48
CA SER A 121 1.43 11.76 1.12
C SER A 121 0.47 12.74 0.44
N VAL A 122 -0.84 12.53 0.60
CA VAL A 122 -1.88 13.45 0.10
C VAL A 122 -1.72 14.84 0.71
N ILE A 123 -1.61 14.92 2.04
CA ILE A 123 -1.47 16.19 2.76
C ILE A 123 -0.20 16.92 2.31
N ASN A 124 0.91 16.20 2.14
CA ASN A 124 2.15 16.81 1.66
C ASN A 124 1.99 17.38 0.25
N GLN A 125 1.35 16.66 -0.66
CA GLN A 125 1.08 17.13 -2.03
C GLN A 125 0.16 18.37 -2.05
N LEU A 126 -0.86 18.41 -1.19
CA LEU A 126 -1.73 19.58 -1.05
C LEU A 126 -0.96 20.80 -0.52
N ASN A 127 -0.11 20.60 0.49
CA ASN A 127 0.73 21.67 1.03
C ASN A 127 1.71 22.23 0.00
N GLU A 128 2.26 21.38 -0.87
CA GLU A 128 3.13 21.82 -1.97
C GLU A 128 2.36 22.60 -3.05
N MET A 129 1.12 22.21 -3.37
CA MET A 129 0.26 22.99 -4.29
C MET A 129 -0.10 24.38 -3.75
N ILE A 130 -0.30 24.53 -2.44
CA ILE A 130 -0.65 25.83 -1.84
C ILE A 130 0.54 26.80 -1.87
N LYS A 131 1.77 26.29 -1.83
CA LYS A 131 3.00 27.11 -1.81
C LYS A 131 3.37 27.67 -3.19
N ASP A 132 3.00 26.98 -4.27
CA ASP A 132 3.15 27.43 -5.65
C ASP A 132 1.78 27.35 -6.37
N PRO A 133 0.88 28.34 -6.18
CA PRO A 133 -0.43 28.35 -6.82
C PRO A 133 -0.35 28.40 -8.37
#